data_AF-A0A9E5UWY1-F1
#
_entry.id   AF-A0A9E5UWY1-F1
#
_cell.length_a   1.000
_cell.length_b   1.000
_cell.length_c   1.000
_cell.angle_alpha   90.00
_cell.angle_beta   90.00
_cell.angle_gamma   90.00
#
_symmetry.space_group_name_H-M   'P 1'
#
loop_
_entity.id
_entity.type
_entity.pdbx_description
1 polymer ?
#
loop_
_entity_poly.entity_id
_entity_poly.type
_entity_poly.pdbx_seq_one_letter_code
_entity_poly.pdbx_strand_id
1 'polypeptide(L)'
;MLTLAGPATWEGVIQVYPSVWEGHPPYRPFAAAVAAADQSYQAWLAQSLPVPAAWAEARQLAAYINWSCVVAPRGHHQRPAMLMSKNWMNKVWSWDHCFNALALARQDPALAWDQFVLFFDHQEPSGAIPDHLTDSTRSFRFYKPPIHGWALRELLKRTDAITPHQLAAVYAPLARWTEWWFRYRDDDGDGVPQYNHGNESGWDNGTVFSEGVPVESPDLSAYLVIQMDALAELATRLGKPAEAAHWRERADRLLALLMAHFWNGDQFVAQRSGSPIVPAGDSALVLCLCCWATGSKKQSRAR
;
A
#
# COMPACT_ATOMS: atom_id res chain seq x y z
N MET A 1 20.34 -33.06 -5.13
CA MET A 1 21.79 -32.88 -4.89
C MET A 1 22.45 -32.77 -6.25
N LEU A 2 23.15 -31.66 -6.54
CA LEU A 2 23.86 -31.46 -7.81
C LEU A 2 25.34 -31.79 -7.55
N THR A 3 25.88 -32.80 -8.24
CA THR A 3 27.30 -33.18 -8.12
C THR A 3 28.02 -32.74 -9.38
N LEU A 4 29.03 -31.88 -9.24
CA LEU A 4 29.82 -31.35 -10.35
C LEU A 4 31.21 -31.99 -10.31
N ALA A 5 31.62 -32.59 -11.44
CA ALA A 5 32.93 -33.20 -11.62
C ALA A 5 33.61 -32.56 -12.84
N GLY A 6 34.88 -32.16 -12.70
CA GLY A 6 35.56 -31.40 -13.74
C GLY A 6 36.78 -30.63 -13.22
N PRO A 7 37.32 -29.68 -14.01
CA PRO A 7 38.49 -28.88 -13.63
C PRO A 7 38.29 -28.12 -12.31
N ALA A 8 39.41 -27.69 -11.71
CA ALA A 8 39.44 -27.04 -10.38
C ALA A 8 38.59 -25.75 -10.27
N THR A 9 38.26 -25.12 -11.41
CA THR A 9 37.42 -23.93 -11.49
C THR A 9 36.36 -24.10 -12.57
N TRP A 10 35.10 -23.85 -12.21
CA TRP A 10 33.97 -23.81 -13.13
C TRP A 10 33.04 -22.66 -12.71
N GLU A 11 32.30 -22.11 -13.67
CA GLU A 11 31.18 -21.22 -13.42
C GLU A 11 29.94 -21.78 -14.11
N GLY A 12 28.77 -21.52 -13.55
CA GLY A 12 27.50 -22.03 -14.06
C GLY A 12 26.34 -21.17 -13.61
N VAL A 13 25.22 -21.27 -14.32
CA VAL A 13 24.01 -20.51 -14.04
C VAL A 13 22.86 -21.46 -13.74
N ILE A 14 22.14 -21.17 -12.66
CA ILE A 14 20.84 -21.79 -12.38
C ILE A 14 19.79 -20.83 -12.93
N GLN A 15 19.07 -21.25 -13.97
CA GLN A 15 17.98 -20.47 -14.54
C GLN A 15 16.64 -21.19 -14.33
N VAL A 16 15.67 -20.42 -13.83
CA VAL A 16 14.26 -20.84 -13.75
C VAL A 16 13.54 -20.27 -14.96
N TYR A 17 12.80 -21.10 -15.69
CA TYR A 17 11.94 -20.70 -16.80
C TYR A 17 10.48 -21.08 -16.47
N PRO A 18 9.48 -20.34 -16.99
CA PRO A 18 8.09 -20.54 -16.57
C PRO A 18 7.50 -21.87 -17.03
N SER A 19 7.56 -22.17 -18.33
CA SER A 19 7.00 -23.40 -18.91
C SER A 19 7.90 -24.02 -19.96
N VAL A 20 8.43 -23.19 -20.87
CA VAL A 20 9.31 -23.62 -21.97
C VAL A 20 10.64 -22.87 -21.89
N TRP A 21 11.72 -23.60 -22.16
CA TRP A 21 13.04 -23.01 -22.35
C TRP A 21 13.16 -22.47 -23.78
N GLU A 22 13.21 -21.14 -23.93
CA GLU A 22 13.36 -20.47 -25.23
C GLU A 22 14.83 -20.11 -25.55
N GLY A 23 15.78 -20.62 -24.76
CA GLY A 23 17.16 -20.16 -24.81
C GLY A 23 17.40 -18.92 -23.95
N HIS A 24 18.64 -18.44 -23.97
CA HIS A 24 19.05 -17.22 -23.28
C HIS A 24 20.12 -16.51 -24.12
N PRO A 25 20.23 -15.17 -24.05
CA PRO A 25 21.42 -14.47 -24.52
C PRO A 25 22.62 -14.85 -23.64
N PRO A 26 23.87 -14.83 -24.15
CA PRO A 26 25.05 -15.29 -23.41
C PRO A 26 25.15 -14.69 -21.99
N TYR A 27 25.39 -15.54 -21.00
CA TYR A 27 25.66 -15.06 -19.64
C TYR A 27 26.99 -14.30 -19.58
N ARG A 28 27.02 -13.28 -18.73
CA ARG A 28 28.27 -12.62 -18.35
C ARG A 28 29.10 -13.55 -17.45
N PRO A 29 30.45 -13.46 -17.46
CA PRO A 29 31.30 -14.17 -16.51
C PRO A 29 30.90 -13.86 -15.06
N PHE A 30 31.07 -14.83 -14.15
CA PHE A 30 30.67 -14.70 -12.75
C PHE A 30 31.27 -13.46 -12.08
N ALA A 31 32.56 -13.20 -12.29
CA ALA A 31 33.23 -12.01 -11.75
C ALA A 31 32.59 -10.70 -12.23
N ALA A 32 32.16 -10.64 -13.50
CA ALA A 32 31.44 -9.48 -14.04
C ALA A 32 30.02 -9.37 -13.47
N ALA A 33 29.35 -10.49 -13.15
CA ALA A 33 28.07 -10.48 -12.45
C ALA A 33 28.19 -9.94 -11.02
N VAL A 34 29.21 -10.37 -10.29
CA VAL A 34 29.50 -9.87 -8.93
C VAL A 34 29.78 -8.37 -8.95
N ALA A 35 30.65 -7.91 -9.85
CA ALA A 35 30.98 -6.49 -9.98
C ALA A 35 29.74 -5.64 -10.34
N ALA A 36 28.88 -6.13 -11.23
CA ALA A 36 27.65 -5.43 -11.58
C ALA A 36 26.63 -5.38 -10.42
N ALA A 37 26.52 -6.46 -9.63
CA ALA A 37 25.67 -6.49 -8.45
C ALA A 37 26.16 -5.53 -7.36
N ASP A 38 27.47 -5.50 -7.10
CA ASP A 38 28.07 -4.55 -6.16
C ASP A 38 27.85 -3.11 -6.63
N GLN A 39 28.14 -2.79 -7.90
CA GLN A 39 27.90 -1.45 -8.45
C GLN A 39 26.43 -1.03 -8.31
N SER A 40 25.49 -1.93 -8.59
CA SER A 40 24.05 -1.66 -8.44
C SER A 40 23.68 -1.37 -6.99
N TYR A 41 24.19 -2.15 -6.03
CA TYR A 41 23.94 -1.93 -4.62
C TYR A 41 24.57 -0.62 -4.11
N GLN A 42 25.83 -0.33 -4.49
CA GLN A 42 26.48 0.92 -4.11
C GLN A 42 25.72 2.14 -4.66
N ALA A 43 25.22 2.07 -5.89
CA ALA A 43 24.38 3.12 -6.46
C ALA A 43 23.08 3.33 -5.66
N TRP A 44 22.42 2.24 -5.27
CA TRP A 44 21.22 2.30 -4.41
C TRP A 44 21.53 2.89 -3.03
N LEU A 45 22.58 2.41 -2.37
CA LEU A 45 22.99 2.88 -1.05
C LEU A 45 23.36 4.37 -1.10
N ALA A 46 24.05 4.82 -2.15
CA ALA A 46 24.40 6.23 -2.35
C ALA A 46 23.15 7.12 -2.46
N GLN A 47 22.07 6.61 -3.03
CA GLN A 47 20.80 7.33 -3.16
C GLN A 47 19.96 7.24 -1.89
N SER A 48 20.04 6.17 -1.10
CA SER A 48 19.24 5.97 0.12
C SER A 48 19.31 7.16 1.10
N LEU A 49 18.23 7.39 1.87
CA LEU A 49 18.11 8.53 2.78
C LEU A 49 19.32 8.65 3.73
N PRO A 50 19.92 9.85 3.88
CA PRO A 50 20.99 10.06 4.84
C PRO A 50 20.44 9.95 6.27
N VAL A 51 21.25 9.38 7.16
CA VAL A 51 20.91 9.24 8.59
C VAL A 51 22.11 9.68 9.44
N PRO A 52 21.90 10.08 10.71
CA PRO A 52 23.00 10.31 11.64
C PRO A 52 23.97 9.13 11.72
N ALA A 53 25.25 9.40 11.97
CA ALA A 53 26.30 8.37 11.97
C ALA A 53 26.01 7.15 12.86
N ALA A 54 25.32 7.36 13.99
CA ALA A 54 24.88 6.29 14.88
C ALA A 54 23.94 5.24 14.21
N TRP A 55 23.31 5.60 13.09
CA TRP A 55 22.40 4.74 12.33
C TRP A 55 23.00 4.23 11.02
N ALA A 56 24.31 4.43 10.78
CA ALA A 56 24.95 4.08 9.52
C ALA A 56 24.81 2.59 9.16
N GLU A 57 25.00 1.70 10.13
CA GLU A 57 24.84 0.25 9.94
C GLU A 57 23.38 -0.12 9.63
N ALA A 58 22.43 0.46 10.38
CA ALA A 58 21.00 0.27 10.14
C ALA A 58 20.59 0.76 8.74
N ARG A 59 21.14 1.89 8.27
CA ARG A 59 20.93 2.39 6.90
C ARG A 59 21.47 1.43 5.85
N GLN A 60 22.68 0.89 6.04
CA GLN A 60 23.24 -0.09 5.11
C GLN A 60 22.38 -1.34 5.02
N LEU A 61 21.95 -1.88 6.16
CA LEU A 61 21.08 -3.05 6.20
C LEU A 61 19.71 -2.78 5.55
N ALA A 62 19.07 -1.65 5.87
CA ALA A 62 17.79 -1.27 5.27
C ALA A 62 17.91 -1.04 3.75
N ALA A 63 18.99 -0.39 3.30
CA ALA A 63 19.27 -0.20 1.88
C ALA A 63 19.47 -1.55 1.18
N TYR A 64 20.22 -2.47 1.77
CA TYR A 64 20.43 -3.81 1.22
C TYR A 64 19.11 -4.60 1.11
N ILE A 65 18.30 -4.60 2.17
CA ILE A 65 17.00 -5.28 2.17
C ILE A 65 16.12 -4.72 1.06
N ASN A 66 15.96 -3.40 0.98
CA ASN A 66 15.09 -2.76 -0.01
C ASN A 66 15.62 -2.97 -1.45
N TRP A 67 16.91 -2.74 -1.69
CA TRP A 67 17.56 -2.98 -2.99
C TRP A 67 17.34 -4.41 -3.46
N SER A 68 17.61 -5.37 -2.56
CA SER A 68 17.48 -6.78 -2.90
C SER A 68 16.03 -7.16 -3.17
N CYS A 69 15.04 -6.49 -2.58
CA CYS A 69 13.63 -6.82 -2.75
C CYS A 69 12.98 -6.18 -3.99
N VAL A 70 13.67 -5.32 -4.74
CA VAL A 70 13.18 -4.84 -6.04
C VAL A 70 13.39 -5.92 -7.09
N VAL A 71 12.30 -6.30 -7.75
CA VAL A 71 12.29 -7.27 -8.86
C VAL A 71 11.82 -6.62 -10.15
N ALA A 72 12.34 -7.11 -11.27
CA ALA A 72 11.92 -6.67 -12.59
C ALA A 72 10.46 -7.09 -12.89
N PRO A 73 9.76 -6.39 -13.81
CA PRO A 73 8.43 -6.78 -14.24
C PRO A 73 8.40 -8.24 -14.72
N ARG A 74 7.44 -9.02 -14.18
CA ARG A 74 7.22 -10.41 -14.56
C ARG A 74 5.82 -10.85 -14.14
N GLY A 75 5.07 -11.43 -15.09
CA GLY A 75 3.73 -11.95 -14.84
C GLY A 75 2.79 -10.89 -14.27
N HIS A 76 2.27 -11.06 -13.05
CA HIS A 76 1.43 -10.04 -12.42
C HIS A 76 2.21 -8.87 -11.78
N HIS A 77 3.54 -8.87 -11.78
CA HIS A 77 4.29 -7.63 -11.56
C HIS A 77 4.42 -6.91 -12.91
N GLN A 78 3.44 -6.09 -13.29
CA GLN A 78 3.46 -5.36 -14.57
C GLN A 78 4.46 -4.18 -14.59
N ARG A 79 5.07 -3.91 -13.45
CA ARG A 79 6.04 -2.83 -13.20
C ARG A 79 7.17 -3.36 -12.31
N PRO A 80 8.31 -2.67 -12.23
CA PRO A 80 9.30 -2.97 -11.18
C PRO A 80 8.60 -2.94 -9.82
N ALA A 81 8.80 -3.97 -9.01
CA ALA A 81 8.03 -4.19 -7.79
C ALA A 81 8.96 -4.45 -6.61
N MET A 82 8.69 -3.81 -5.48
CA MET A 82 9.39 -4.05 -4.22
C MET A 82 8.60 -5.04 -3.36
N LEU A 83 9.14 -6.25 -3.20
CA LEU A 83 8.60 -7.27 -2.30
C LEU A 83 8.78 -6.82 -0.84
N MET A 84 7.92 -7.27 0.07
CA MET A 84 8.09 -6.93 1.49
C MET A 84 9.30 -7.63 2.11
N SER A 85 9.58 -8.87 1.72
CA SER A 85 10.80 -9.57 2.10
C SER A 85 11.05 -10.79 1.20
N LYS A 86 12.30 -11.01 0.77
CA LYS A 86 12.68 -12.25 0.07
C LYS A 86 12.61 -13.52 0.92
N ASN A 87 12.46 -13.40 2.24
CA ASN A 87 12.53 -14.55 3.15
C ASN A 87 11.16 -15.24 3.33
N TRP A 88 10.16 -14.56 3.92
CA TRP A 88 8.84 -15.16 4.24
C TRP A 88 7.65 -14.40 3.64
N MET A 89 7.84 -13.13 3.24
CA MET A 89 6.79 -12.26 2.67
C MET A 89 7.17 -11.82 1.26
N ASN A 90 7.43 -12.82 0.40
CA ASN A 90 8.04 -12.66 -0.93
C ASN A 90 7.04 -12.26 -2.02
N LYS A 91 6.06 -11.42 -1.68
CA LYS A 91 5.10 -10.86 -2.63
C LYS A 91 4.83 -9.39 -2.30
N VAL A 92 3.92 -8.72 -3.02
CA VAL A 92 3.55 -7.30 -2.80
C VAL A 92 2.12 -7.23 -2.29
N TRP A 93 1.87 -6.53 -1.16
CA TRP A 93 0.56 -6.40 -0.48
C TRP A 93 -0.05 -5.03 -0.75
N SER A 94 -1.37 -4.95 -0.81
CA SER A 94 -2.14 -3.75 -1.20
C SER A 94 -2.15 -2.61 -0.17
N TRP A 95 -1.44 -2.74 0.95
CA TRP A 95 -1.11 -1.59 1.79
C TRP A 95 0.40 -1.35 1.93
N ASP A 96 1.23 -2.39 1.94
CA ASP A 96 2.69 -2.26 2.14
C ASP A 96 3.34 -1.49 0.98
N HIS A 97 2.83 -1.70 -0.24
CA HIS A 97 3.32 -1.01 -1.44
C HIS A 97 3.19 0.53 -1.32
N CYS A 98 2.21 1.04 -0.58
CA CYS A 98 2.07 2.46 -0.32
C CYS A 98 3.24 2.98 0.52
N PHE A 99 3.65 2.26 1.58
CA PHE A 99 4.81 2.64 2.39
C PHE A 99 6.12 2.53 1.60
N ASN A 100 6.26 1.49 0.78
CA ASN A 100 7.40 1.33 -0.13
C ASN A 100 7.49 2.51 -1.13
N ALA A 101 6.35 2.94 -1.69
CA ALA A 101 6.30 4.14 -2.53
C ALA A 101 6.82 5.39 -1.79
N LEU A 102 6.39 5.59 -0.54
CA LEU A 102 6.84 6.73 0.27
C LEU A 102 8.33 6.68 0.59
N ALA A 103 8.88 5.48 0.85
CA ALA A 103 10.30 5.28 1.12
C ALA A 103 11.18 5.62 -0.10
N LEU A 104 10.65 5.46 -1.31
CA LEU A 104 11.34 5.72 -2.58
C LEU A 104 11.14 7.15 -3.11
N ALA A 105 10.10 7.85 -2.66
CA ALA A 105 9.60 9.09 -3.25
C ALA A 105 10.66 10.15 -3.56
N ARG A 106 11.68 10.31 -2.70
CA ARG A 106 12.72 11.34 -2.85
C ARG A 106 13.90 10.89 -3.71
N GLN A 107 14.18 9.60 -3.74
CA GLN A 107 15.36 9.02 -4.38
C GLN A 107 15.07 8.58 -5.80
N ASP A 108 13.97 7.86 -5.97
CA ASP A 108 13.51 7.31 -7.22
C ASP A 108 12.00 7.53 -7.34
N PRO A 109 11.57 8.75 -7.72
CA PRO A 109 10.15 9.07 -7.85
C PRO A 109 9.43 8.21 -8.91
N ALA A 110 10.17 7.72 -9.92
CA ALA A 110 9.61 6.86 -10.95
C ALA A 110 9.26 5.48 -10.36
N LEU A 111 10.22 4.85 -9.66
CA LEU A 111 9.99 3.58 -8.98
C LEU A 111 8.95 3.72 -7.85
N ALA A 112 8.93 4.85 -7.14
CA ALA A 112 7.92 5.17 -6.14
C ALA A 112 6.51 5.20 -6.75
N TRP A 113 6.35 5.86 -7.90
CA TRP A 113 5.09 5.88 -8.61
C TRP A 113 4.68 4.48 -9.06
N ASP A 114 5.61 3.69 -9.60
CA ASP A 114 5.35 2.31 -9.99
C ASP A 114 4.85 1.46 -8.82
N GLN A 115 5.41 1.65 -7.61
CA GLN A 115 4.91 0.97 -6.41
C GLN A 115 3.48 1.39 -6.10
N PHE A 116 3.20 2.70 -6.14
CA PHE A 116 1.87 3.23 -5.80
C PHE A 116 0.77 2.73 -6.74
N VAL A 117 1.04 2.64 -8.04
CA VAL A 117 -0.01 2.30 -9.02
C VAL A 117 -0.16 0.81 -9.34
N LEU A 118 0.81 -0.03 -8.94
CA LEU A 118 0.85 -1.46 -9.29
C LEU A 118 -0.49 -2.19 -9.07
N PHE A 119 -1.18 -1.92 -7.96
CA PHE A 119 -2.46 -2.58 -7.66
C PHE A 119 -3.62 -2.12 -8.52
N PHE A 120 -3.58 -0.88 -9.02
CA PHE A 120 -4.62 -0.35 -9.90
C PHE A 120 -4.57 -0.97 -11.30
N ASP A 121 -3.40 -1.49 -11.72
CA ASP A 121 -3.28 -2.28 -12.96
C ASP A 121 -4.04 -3.63 -12.88
N HIS A 122 -4.40 -4.06 -11.67
CA HIS A 122 -5.15 -5.29 -11.39
C HIS A 122 -6.55 -5.03 -10.80
N GLN A 123 -7.04 -3.79 -10.87
CA GLN A 123 -8.36 -3.45 -10.33
C GLN A 123 -9.46 -4.10 -11.17
N GLU A 124 -10.36 -4.83 -10.52
CA GLU A 124 -11.50 -5.48 -11.18
C GLU A 124 -12.64 -4.47 -11.46
N PRO A 125 -13.59 -4.79 -12.37
CA PRO A 125 -14.71 -3.91 -12.70
C PRO A 125 -15.57 -3.47 -11.50
N SER A 126 -15.58 -4.27 -10.42
CA SER A 126 -16.25 -3.93 -9.16
C SER A 126 -15.59 -2.79 -8.39
N GLY A 127 -14.35 -2.44 -8.72
CA GLY A 127 -13.50 -1.48 -7.99
C GLY A 127 -12.51 -2.13 -7.02
N ALA A 128 -12.62 -3.44 -6.78
CA ALA A 128 -11.71 -4.20 -5.92
C ALA A 128 -10.28 -4.24 -6.46
N ILE A 129 -9.30 -4.07 -5.58
CA ILE A 129 -7.89 -4.40 -5.83
C ILE A 129 -7.52 -5.71 -5.10
N PRO A 130 -6.53 -6.48 -5.58
CA PRO A 130 -6.14 -7.72 -4.90
C PRO A 130 -5.51 -7.45 -3.53
N ASP A 131 -5.64 -8.38 -2.59
CA ASP A 131 -4.88 -8.43 -1.33
C ASP A 131 -3.37 -8.41 -1.62
N HIS A 132 -2.96 -9.27 -2.53
CA HIS A 132 -1.56 -9.40 -2.89
C HIS A 132 -1.28 -9.92 -4.30
N LEU A 133 -0.05 -9.67 -4.75
CA LEU A 133 0.51 -10.07 -6.03
C LEU A 133 1.83 -10.83 -5.85
N THR A 134 1.98 -11.98 -6.51
CA THR A 134 3.29 -12.54 -6.91
C THR A 134 3.47 -12.37 -8.41
N ASP A 135 4.59 -12.83 -8.97
CA ASP A 135 4.73 -12.96 -10.42
C ASP A 135 3.67 -13.90 -11.04
N SER A 136 3.14 -14.85 -10.28
CA SER A 136 2.34 -15.99 -10.74
C SER A 136 0.90 -16.03 -10.22
N THR A 137 0.58 -15.25 -9.18
CA THR A 137 -0.73 -15.25 -8.52
C THR A 137 -1.18 -13.84 -8.16
N ARG A 138 -2.50 -13.62 -8.24
CA ARG A 138 -3.20 -12.45 -7.67
C ARG A 138 -4.32 -12.94 -6.76
N SER A 139 -4.34 -12.50 -5.51
CA SER A 139 -5.29 -12.99 -4.50
C SER A 139 -6.35 -11.94 -4.20
N PHE A 140 -7.63 -12.33 -4.23
CA PHE A 140 -8.77 -11.52 -3.76
C PHE A 140 -9.45 -12.18 -2.56
N ARG A 141 -8.72 -13.01 -1.81
CA ARG A 141 -9.27 -13.73 -0.65
C ARG A 141 -9.61 -12.77 0.50
N PHE A 142 -8.80 -11.74 0.65
CA PHE A 142 -8.99 -10.65 1.61
C PHE A 142 -8.75 -9.33 0.85
N TYR A 143 -8.79 -8.23 1.58
CA TYR A 143 -8.41 -6.91 1.12
C TYR A 143 -7.46 -6.28 2.13
N LYS A 144 -7.02 -5.04 1.93
CA LYS A 144 -6.24 -4.30 2.93
C LYS A 144 -6.82 -2.89 3.11
N PRO A 145 -6.54 -2.22 4.24
CA PRO A 145 -7.13 -0.92 4.52
C PRO A 145 -6.87 0.08 3.38
N PRO A 146 -7.84 0.95 3.03
CA PRO A 146 -7.75 1.87 1.90
C PRO A 146 -6.85 3.08 2.21
N ILE A 147 -5.57 2.83 2.47
CA ILE A 147 -4.59 3.87 2.85
C ILE A 147 -4.09 4.70 1.66
N HIS A 148 -4.57 4.41 0.43
CA HIS A 148 -4.01 4.94 -0.81
C HIS A 148 -4.19 6.46 -0.93
N GLY A 149 -5.31 7.00 -0.47
CA GLY A 149 -5.51 8.45 -0.46
C GLY A 149 -4.55 9.18 0.48
N TRP A 150 -4.27 8.63 1.66
CA TRP A 150 -3.23 9.14 2.56
C TRP A 150 -1.86 9.07 1.89
N ALA A 151 -1.51 7.89 1.37
CA ALA A 151 -0.23 7.65 0.73
C ALA A 151 0.00 8.57 -0.47
N LEU A 152 -1.01 8.83 -1.29
CA LEU A 152 -0.89 9.76 -2.41
C LEU A 152 -0.63 11.20 -1.96
N ARG A 153 -1.34 11.69 -0.94
CA ARG A 153 -1.10 13.03 -0.38
C ARG A 153 0.31 13.15 0.17
N GLU A 154 0.78 12.12 0.85
CA GLU A 154 2.13 12.05 1.40
C GLU A 154 3.21 11.92 0.32
N LEU A 155 2.96 11.18 -0.75
CA LEU A 155 3.83 11.06 -1.91
C LEU A 155 4.01 12.43 -2.60
N LEU A 156 2.91 13.15 -2.82
CA LEU A 156 2.89 14.49 -3.43
C LEU A 156 3.60 15.57 -2.59
N LYS A 157 3.78 15.35 -1.29
CA LYS A 157 4.60 16.26 -0.44
C LYS A 157 6.09 15.98 -0.56
N ARG A 158 6.47 14.78 -1.00
CA ARG A 158 7.87 14.32 -1.03
C ARG A 158 8.52 14.47 -2.40
N THR A 159 7.74 14.64 -3.46
CA THR A 159 8.25 14.79 -4.83
C THR A 159 7.29 15.56 -5.74
N ASP A 160 7.86 16.37 -6.62
CA ASP A 160 7.15 17.09 -7.68
C ASP A 160 7.19 16.33 -9.03
N ALA A 161 7.78 15.13 -9.07
CA ALA A 161 7.93 14.35 -10.29
C ALA A 161 6.62 13.71 -10.78
N ILE A 162 5.58 13.69 -9.95
CA ILE A 162 4.27 13.12 -10.32
C ILE A 162 3.53 14.11 -11.21
N THR A 163 3.33 13.71 -12.46
CA THR A 163 2.73 14.54 -13.49
C THR A 163 1.21 14.68 -13.34
N PRO A 164 0.60 15.77 -13.87
CA PRO A 164 -0.85 15.88 -13.95
C PRO A 164 -1.53 14.72 -14.67
N HIS A 165 -0.88 14.14 -15.70
CA HIS A 165 -1.38 12.97 -16.41
C HIS A 165 -1.46 11.73 -15.50
N GLN A 166 -0.41 11.49 -14.70
CA GLN A 166 -0.40 10.42 -13.70
C GLN A 166 -1.52 10.60 -12.66
N LEU A 167 -1.75 11.83 -12.20
CA LEU A 167 -2.84 12.13 -11.27
C LEU A 167 -4.22 11.92 -11.89
N ALA A 168 -4.41 12.33 -13.15
CA ALA A 168 -5.64 12.07 -13.89
C ALA A 168 -5.90 10.57 -14.04
N ALA A 169 -4.85 9.79 -14.34
CA ALA A 169 -4.94 8.35 -14.54
C ALA A 169 -5.33 7.59 -13.27
N VAL A 170 -4.88 8.03 -12.08
CA VAL A 170 -5.19 7.34 -10.82
C VAL A 170 -6.49 7.80 -10.15
N TYR A 171 -7.03 8.95 -10.54
CA TYR A 171 -8.26 9.50 -9.95
C TYR A 171 -9.45 8.52 -10.03
N ALA A 172 -9.76 8.03 -11.23
CA ALA A 172 -10.90 7.14 -11.42
C ALA A 172 -10.72 5.76 -10.73
N PRO A 173 -9.54 5.09 -10.81
CA PRO A 173 -9.26 3.90 -10.02
C PRO A 173 -9.40 4.10 -8.50
N LEU A 174 -8.86 5.19 -7.96
CA LEU A 174 -8.96 5.49 -6.52
C LEU A 174 -10.41 5.75 -6.09
N ALA A 175 -11.19 6.44 -6.92
CA ALA A 175 -12.63 6.63 -6.69
C ALA A 175 -13.37 5.29 -6.66
N ARG A 176 -13.14 4.40 -7.63
CA ARG A 176 -13.77 3.06 -7.63
C ARG A 176 -13.36 2.21 -6.43
N TRP A 177 -12.11 2.30 -6.00
CA TRP A 177 -11.67 1.60 -4.79
C TRP A 177 -12.37 2.13 -3.54
N THR A 178 -12.58 3.43 -3.46
CA THR A 178 -13.35 4.07 -2.39
C THR A 178 -14.81 3.59 -2.39
N GLU A 179 -15.47 3.61 -3.55
CA GLU A 179 -16.86 3.15 -3.68
C GLU A 179 -17.03 1.66 -3.40
N TRP A 180 -16.02 0.84 -3.71
CA TRP A 180 -16.07 -0.58 -3.43
C TRP A 180 -16.31 -0.86 -1.94
N TRP A 181 -15.66 -0.13 -1.03
CA TRP A 181 -15.88 -0.29 0.41
C TRP A 181 -17.33 0.00 0.80
N PHE A 182 -17.88 1.14 0.40
CA PHE A 182 -19.27 1.46 0.72
C PHE A 182 -20.30 0.55 0.04
N ARG A 183 -19.93 -0.12 -1.06
CA ARG A 183 -20.85 -0.99 -1.80
C ARG A 183 -20.82 -2.44 -1.34
N TYR A 184 -19.67 -2.93 -0.91
CA TYR A 184 -19.43 -4.36 -0.66
C TYR A 184 -18.92 -4.65 0.76
N ARG A 185 -18.77 -3.62 1.58
CA ARG A 185 -18.35 -3.68 2.98
C ARG A 185 -19.19 -2.69 3.77
N ASP A 186 -20.51 -2.74 3.61
CA ASP A 186 -21.52 -2.00 4.39
C ASP A 186 -22.77 -2.89 4.42
N ASP A 187 -22.71 -3.96 5.23
CA ASP A 187 -23.66 -5.09 5.11
C ASP A 187 -25.03 -4.75 5.72
N ASP A 188 -25.07 -3.87 6.73
CA ASP A 188 -26.30 -3.39 7.35
C ASP A 188 -26.79 -2.04 6.79
N GLY A 189 -26.00 -1.37 5.95
CA GLY A 189 -26.40 -0.19 5.19
C GLY A 189 -26.48 1.07 6.05
N ASP A 190 -25.79 1.12 7.19
CA ASP A 190 -25.77 2.29 8.07
C ASP A 190 -24.80 3.40 7.58
N GLY A 191 -24.03 3.11 6.54
CA GLY A 191 -23.06 4.01 5.94
C GLY A 191 -21.65 3.93 6.54
N VAL A 192 -21.39 2.95 7.42
CA VAL A 192 -20.12 2.71 8.10
C VAL A 192 -19.50 1.41 7.60
N PRO A 193 -18.40 1.47 6.82
CA PRO A 193 -17.84 0.23 6.31
C PRO A 193 -17.19 -0.69 7.34
N GLN A 194 -17.27 -2.01 7.09
CA GLN A 194 -16.70 -3.05 7.95
C GLN A 194 -15.50 -3.82 7.36
N TYR A 195 -14.78 -4.53 8.22
CA TYR A 195 -13.90 -5.65 7.86
C TYR A 195 -14.63 -6.99 8.03
N ASN A 196 -14.57 -7.84 7.00
CA ASN A 196 -15.18 -9.18 7.03
C ASN A 196 -14.23 -10.27 7.54
N HIS A 197 -12.96 -9.93 7.76
CA HIS A 197 -11.94 -10.82 8.32
C HIS A 197 -10.79 -10.00 8.92
N GLY A 198 -10.11 -10.51 9.97
CA GLY A 198 -8.99 -9.83 10.61
C GLY A 198 -7.88 -9.42 9.63
N ASN A 199 -7.55 -10.32 8.69
CA ASN A 199 -6.62 -10.05 7.60
C ASN A 199 -6.96 -8.80 6.75
N GLU A 200 -8.23 -8.38 6.69
CA GLU A 200 -8.62 -7.18 5.94
C GLU A 200 -8.14 -5.88 6.60
N SER A 201 -7.92 -5.91 7.91
CA SER A 201 -7.40 -4.76 8.67
C SER A 201 -5.88 -4.64 8.65
N GLY A 202 -5.17 -5.72 8.28
CA GLY A 202 -3.73 -5.84 8.49
C GLY A 202 -3.31 -6.17 9.94
N TRP A 203 -4.27 -6.24 10.85
CA TRP A 203 -4.11 -6.66 12.24
C TRP A 203 -4.79 -8.01 12.45
N ASP A 204 -4.26 -9.02 11.76
CA ASP A 204 -4.88 -10.34 11.57
C ASP A 204 -5.39 -11.00 12.87
N ASN A 205 -4.66 -10.80 13.98
CA ASN A 205 -4.99 -11.33 15.31
C ASN A 205 -5.32 -10.21 16.33
N GLY A 206 -5.76 -9.05 15.85
CA GLY A 206 -6.17 -7.93 16.70
C GLY A 206 -7.32 -8.35 17.62
N THR A 207 -7.29 -7.91 18.88
CA THR A 207 -8.35 -8.22 19.86
C THR A 207 -9.72 -7.81 19.35
N VAL A 208 -9.77 -6.77 18.52
CA VAL A 208 -10.98 -6.25 17.85
C VAL A 208 -11.78 -7.30 17.04
N PHE A 209 -11.20 -8.48 16.78
CA PHE A 209 -11.88 -9.59 16.11
C PHE A 209 -12.24 -10.76 17.05
N SER A 210 -11.99 -10.64 18.36
CA SER A 210 -12.22 -11.72 19.34
C SER A 210 -13.68 -12.14 19.43
N GLU A 211 -14.59 -11.19 19.21
CA GLU A 211 -16.04 -11.37 19.28
C GLU A 211 -16.66 -11.72 17.91
N GLY A 212 -15.79 -12.00 16.93
CA GLY A 212 -16.15 -12.40 15.57
C GLY A 212 -16.14 -11.25 14.57
N VAL A 213 -16.62 -11.57 13.37
CA VAL A 213 -16.72 -10.68 12.21
C VAL A 213 -18.16 -10.73 11.67
N PRO A 214 -18.61 -9.74 10.86
CA PRO A 214 -17.93 -8.49 10.46
C PRO A 214 -17.73 -7.47 11.59
N VAL A 215 -16.68 -6.64 11.47
CA VAL A 215 -16.34 -5.58 12.44
C VAL A 215 -16.22 -4.21 11.74
N GLU A 216 -17.06 -3.28 12.16
CA GLU A 216 -16.93 -1.87 11.86
C GLU A 216 -15.86 -1.27 12.77
N SER A 217 -14.86 -0.66 12.15
CA SER A 217 -13.70 -0.15 12.86
C SER A 217 -13.45 1.33 12.57
N PRO A 218 -13.10 2.12 13.60
CA PRO A 218 -12.86 3.54 13.41
C PRO A 218 -11.67 3.86 12.51
N ASP A 219 -10.65 2.99 12.43
CA ASP A 219 -9.51 3.17 11.52
C ASP A 219 -9.91 3.03 10.05
N LEU A 220 -10.75 2.05 9.69
CA LEU A 220 -11.27 1.91 8.33
C LEU A 220 -12.02 3.18 7.89
N SER A 221 -12.92 3.67 8.75
CA SER A 221 -13.67 4.90 8.49
C SER A 221 -12.74 6.11 8.40
N ALA A 222 -11.70 6.20 9.24
CA ALA A 222 -10.70 7.27 9.16
C ALA A 222 -9.92 7.23 7.83
N TYR A 223 -9.49 6.05 7.38
CA TYR A 223 -8.83 5.91 6.07
C TYR A 223 -9.73 6.35 4.92
N LEU A 224 -11.01 5.99 4.95
CA LEU A 224 -11.97 6.39 3.93
C LEU A 224 -12.27 7.90 3.95
N VAL A 225 -12.38 8.53 5.13
CA VAL A 225 -12.48 10.00 5.25
C VAL A 225 -11.28 10.66 4.57
N ILE A 226 -10.07 10.21 4.91
CA ILE A 226 -8.81 10.73 4.34
C ILE A 226 -8.76 10.50 2.83
N GLN A 227 -9.22 9.34 2.36
CA GLN A 227 -9.22 8.99 0.94
C GLN A 227 -10.20 9.83 0.14
N MET A 228 -11.38 10.12 0.69
CA MET A 228 -12.34 11.04 0.09
C MET A 228 -11.82 12.48 0.08
N ASP A 229 -11.16 12.94 1.15
CA ASP A 229 -10.48 14.25 1.15
C ASP A 229 -9.38 14.32 0.06
N ALA A 230 -8.61 13.25 -0.13
CA ALA A 230 -7.62 13.15 -1.21
C ALA A 230 -8.28 13.20 -2.60
N LEU A 231 -9.40 12.51 -2.79
CA LEU A 231 -10.18 12.56 -4.02
C LEU A 231 -10.75 13.96 -4.28
N ALA A 232 -11.19 14.68 -3.25
CA ALA A 232 -11.65 16.06 -3.38
C ALA A 232 -10.52 17.01 -3.83
N GLU A 233 -9.32 16.85 -3.27
CA GLU A 233 -8.11 17.58 -3.67
C GLU A 233 -7.74 17.29 -5.13
N LEU A 234 -7.73 16.01 -5.53
CA LEU A 234 -7.45 15.58 -6.90
C LEU A 234 -8.49 16.10 -7.90
N ALA A 235 -9.79 15.94 -7.60
CA ALA A 235 -10.87 16.45 -8.43
C ALA A 235 -10.74 17.96 -8.66
N THR A 236 -10.37 18.72 -7.62
CA THR A 236 -10.09 20.16 -7.74
C THR A 236 -8.95 20.42 -8.74
N ARG A 237 -7.81 19.72 -8.61
CA ARG A 237 -6.66 19.86 -9.51
C ARG A 237 -6.98 19.49 -10.96
N LEU A 238 -7.93 18.57 -11.15
CA LEU A 238 -8.38 18.08 -12.46
C LEU A 238 -9.53 18.92 -13.05
N GLY A 239 -9.93 20.03 -12.43
CA GLY A 239 -11.00 20.89 -12.93
C GLY A 239 -12.40 20.26 -12.82
N LYS A 240 -12.62 19.40 -11.81
CA LYS A 240 -13.88 18.69 -11.55
C LYS A 240 -14.55 19.19 -10.25
N PRO A 241 -15.03 20.44 -10.18
CA PRO A 241 -15.50 21.04 -8.94
C PRO A 241 -16.73 20.35 -8.33
N ALA A 242 -17.64 19.80 -9.14
CA ALA A 242 -18.80 19.07 -8.66
C ALA A 242 -18.39 17.76 -7.95
N GLU A 243 -17.46 17.00 -8.54
CA GLU A 243 -16.93 15.79 -7.90
C GLU A 243 -16.14 16.14 -6.63
N ALA A 244 -15.38 17.24 -6.65
CA ALA A 244 -14.65 17.71 -5.47
C ALA A 244 -15.59 18.06 -4.30
N ALA A 245 -16.70 18.74 -4.58
CA ALA A 245 -17.72 19.06 -3.59
C ALA A 245 -18.40 17.78 -3.05
N HIS A 246 -18.75 16.84 -3.93
CA HIS A 246 -19.34 15.55 -3.56
C HIS A 246 -18.44 14.78 -2.59
N TRP A 247 -17.15 14.63 -2.91
CA TRP A 247 -16.21 13.91 -2.05
C TRP A 247 -16.03 14.58 -0.69
N ARG A 248 -15.95 15.91 -0.66
CA ARG A 248 -15.81 16.68 0.59
C ARG A 248 -17.04 16.52 1.49
N GLU A 249 -18.23 16.60 0.91
CA GLU A 249 -19.48 16.42 1.64
C GLU A 249 -19.59 15.01 2.21
N ARG A 250 -19.22 13.98 1.42
CA ARG A 250 -19.23 12.59 1.88
C ARG A 250 -18.18 12.33 2.98
N ALA A 251 -16.99 12.92 2.86
CA ALA A 251 -15.97 12.87 3.91
C ALA A 251 -16.42 13.54 5.20
N ASP A 252 -17.15 14.65 5.11
CA ASP A 252 -17.74 15.33 6.27
C ASP A 252 -18.84 14.48 6.93
N ARG A 253 -19.72 13.85 6.14
CA ARG A 253 -20.75 12.94 6.66
C ARG A 253 -20.15 11.71 7.35
N LEU A 254 -19.21 11.01 6.71
CA LEU A 254 -18.57 9.84 7.33
C LEU A 254 -17.78 10.23 8.58
N LEU A 255 -17.13 11.40 8.62
CA LEU A 255 -16.47 11.85 9.85
C LEU A 255 -17.48 12.07 10.98
N ALA A 256 -18.64 12.67 10.70
CA ALA A 256 -19.68 12.84 11.70
C ALA A 256 -20.21 11.48 12.20
N LEU A 257 -20.42 10.51 11.28
CA LEU A 257 -20.77 9.13 11.63
C LEU A 257 -19.70 8.46 12.47
N LEU A 258 -18.41 8.59 12.10
CA LEU A 258 -17.29 8.04 12.87
C LEU A 258 -17.32 8.55 14.32
N MET A 259 -17.56 9.85 14.53
CA MET A 259 -17.67 10.43 15.87
C MET A 259 -18.90 9.92 16.62
N ALA A 260 -20.06 9.81 15.96
CA ALA A 260 -21.29 9.37 16.62
C ALA A 260 -21.30 7.87 16.92
N HIS A 261 -20.73 7.06 16.02
CA HIS A 261 -20.77 5.61 16.05
C HIS A 261 -19.67 5.04 16.95
N PHE A 262 -18.44 5.53 16.88
CA PHE A 262 -17.30 4.87 17.56
C PHE A 262 -16.84 5.54 18.86
N TRP A 263 -17.17 6.82 19.12
CA TRP A 263 -16.71 7.52 20.32
C TRP A 263 -17.66 7.29 21.50
N ASN A 264 -17.17 6.68 22.57
CA ASN A 264 -17.99 6.39 23.76
C ASN A 264 -17.93 7.47 24.86
N GLY A 265 -17.22 8.59 24.61
CA GLY A 265 -16.97 9.64 25.60
C GLY A 265 -15.54 9.66 26.16
N ASP A 266 -14.80 8.56 26.04
CA ASP A 266 -13.45 8.39 26.57
C ASP A 266 -12.46 7.91 25.50
N GLN A 267 -12.89 6.93 24.69
CA GLN A 267 -12.08 6.36 23.62
C GLN A 267 -12.93 5.92 22.42
N PHE A 268 -12.22 5.57 21.35
CA PHE A 268 -12.83 4.94 20.18
C PHE A 268 -12.93 3.43 20.36
N VAL A 269 -14.10 2.88 20.08
CA VAL A 269 -14.41 1.45 20.22
C VAL A 269 -14.98 0.95 18.89
N ALA A 270 -14.44 -0.16 18.39
CA ALA A 270 -14.98 -0.85 17.22
C ALA A 270 -16.24 -1.64 17.58
N GLN A 271 -17.13 -1.85 16.62
CA GLN A 271 -18.40 -2.54 16.82
C GLN A 271 -18.56 -3.70 15.83
N ARG A 272 -19.33 -4.71 16.22
CA ARG A 272 -19.73 -5.77 15.29
C ARG A 272 -20.87 -5.25 14.43
N SER A 273 -20.73 -5.32 13.12
CA SER A 273 -21.76 -4.83 12.18
C SER A 273 -23.09 -5.54 12.42
N GLY A 274 -24.20 -4.78 12.38
CA GLY A 274 -25.55 -5.27 12.66
C GLY A 274 -25.84 -5.71 14.10
N SER A 275 -24.94 -5.50 15.07
CA SER A 275 -25.16 -5.84 16.49
C SER A 275 -24.77 -4.69 17.43
N PRO A 276 -25.67 -4.25 18.34
CA PRO A 276 -25.31 -3.20 19.28
C PRO A 276 -24.28 -3.70 20.31
N ILE A 277 -23.09 -3.10 20.23
CA ILE A 277 -22.09 -2.94 21.31
C ILE A 277 -21.66 -4.27 21.97
N VAL A 278 -20.81 -5.01 21.27
CA VAL A 278 -19.79 -5.84 21.95
C VAL A 278 -18.45 -5.12 21.78
N PRO A 279 -17.86 -4.53 22.84
CA PRO A 279 -16.56 -3.90 22.75
C PRO A 279 -15.53 -4.97 22.39
N ALA A 280 -15.08 -4.97 21.14
CA ALA A 280 -14.10 -5.95 20.70
C ALA A 280 -12.67 -5.62 21.20
N GLY A 281 -12.48 -4.50 21.91
CA GLY A 281 -11.24 -4.14 22.61
C GLY A 281 -10.73 -2.74 22.26
N ASP A 282 -9.66 -2.32 22.96
CA ASP A 282 -9.03 -1.02 22.76
C ASP A 282 -8.32 -0.96 21.41
N SER A 283 -8.74 -0.06 20.53
CA SER A 283 -8.08 0.15 19.25
C SER A 283 -6.95 1.17 19.40
N ALA A 284 -5.76 0.69 19.80
CA ALA A 284 -4.58 1.52 20.05
C ALA A 284 -4.12 2.38 18.84
N LEU A 285 -4.58 2.07 17.63
CA LEU A 285 -4.22 2.77 16.39
C LEU A 285 -5.08 4.01 16.08
N VAL A 286 -6.17 4.19 16.81
CA VAL A 286 -7.22 5.17 16.44
C VAL A 286 -6.88 6.59 16.89
N LEU A 287 -6.11 6.71 17.99
CA LEU A 287 -5.78 8.00 18.59
C LEU A 287 -5.00 8.91 17.62
N CYS A 288 -4.09 8.39 16.79
CA CYS A 288 -3.30 9.24 15.89
C CYS A 288 -4.03 9.59 14.58
N LEU A 289 -4.79 8.65 13.99
CA LEU A 289 -5.46 8.86 12.71
C LEU A 289 -6.72 9.75 12.84
N CYS A 290 -7.49 9.59 13.91
CA CYS A 290 -8.65 10.45 14.16
C CYS A 290 -8.24 11.88 14.53
N CYS A 291 -7.15 12.06 15.30
CA CYS A 291 -6.57 13.40 15.52
C CYS A 291 -6.07 14.04 14.22
N TRP A 292 -5.56 13.26 13.27
CA TRP A 292 -5.12 13.78 11.97
C TRP A 292 -6.30 14.12 11.05
N ALA A 293 -7.34 13.27 10.97
CA ALA A 293 -8.55 13.56 10.20
C ALA A 293 -9.27 14.82 10.72
N THR A 294 -9.38 14.96 12.04
CA THR A 294 -9.98 16.16 12.67
C THR A 294 -9.07 17.38 12.57
N GLY A 295 -7.75 17.22 12.71
CA GLY A 295 -6.76 18.30 12.60
C GLY A 295 -6.57 18.84 11.18
N SER A 296 -6.55 17.97 10.16
CA SER A 296 -6.47 18.33 8.74
C SER A 296 -7.62 19.25 8.33
N LYS A 297 -8.84 18.99 8.82
CA LYS A 297 -10.02 19.83 8.51
C LYS A 297 -9.98 21.21 9.14
N LYS A 298 -9.33 21.39 10.29
CA LYS A 298 -9.10 22.74 10.87
C LYS A 298 -8.15 23.57 10.00
N GLN A 299 -7.14 22.95 9.39
CA GLN A 299 -6.17 23.65 8.53
C GLN A 299 -6.68 23.91 7.10
N SER A 300 -7.47 23.02 6.53
CA SER A 300 -8.01 23.17 5.17
C SER A 300 -9.15 24.18 5.06
N ARG A 301 -9.87 24.46 6.15
CA ARG A 301 -10.94 25.49 6.22
C ARG A 301 -10.43 26.89 6.59
N ALA A 302 -9.15 27.02 6.96
CA ALA A 302 -8.50 28.29 7.28
C ALA A 302 -7.73 28.90 6.08
N ARG A 303 -7.80 28.27 4.91
CA ARG A 303 -7.23 28.73 3.63
C ARG A 303 -8.34 28.79 2.59
#